data_AF-G5JSF8-F1
#
_entry.id   AF-G5JSF8-F1
#
_cell.length_a   1.000
_cell.length_b   1.000
_cell.length_c   1.000
_cell.angle_alpha   90.00
_cell.angle_beta   90.00
_cell.angle_gamma   90.00
#
_symmetry.space_group_name_H-M   'P 1'
#
loop_
_entity.id
_entity.type
_entity.pdbx_description
1 polymer ?
#
loop_
_entity_poly.entity_id
_entity_poly.type
_entity_poly.pdbx_seq_one_letter_code
_entity_poly.pdbx_strand_id
1 'polypeptide(L)'
;MTNDTMWFDQFSNKILDKGFDYYQAGCVCGLIKTSRGYRASVSGNEDYEVILEIDNDTLGQMWCDCPYALEGHNCKHMAAVLYAIGDDTEIKSSDVEETNAVSELIAQLTEEELRDALSYLCQTDQSLEMLLVTRYSNKIGQKQIAHLKAEFTFLANKYSDRYGYIDWPKGKSYKRDVVNFLNQKILNLIQKQFNREAFELLGFIFAEIDEQQIENGEIIGALFSHCSQLWEQIYHQADSDFRQEMFIWFNQYQLSHLNDSFAQECVQDFLEEHFQTPEYLEEKLWALDQVIAHLEERQADNDSRYPSYQFEDFVVKRLTLMEDLGYSQEAIESYQKDYWFIPQVRMTAAHKALSEQRLDRAVAILKESKILDSNYKGLVLRHSELLMAIYQKQGADKDYKNELIKYVFEYGEDNLDKIEKLKELSSHEEWLDYRSRLLSQMSTKGRLALLDKEGLYRQLLDAILSIPFQRHYYLDQYEQTLKNLFPIPVRDAYIKEVSKMIMSASDRKTYRLLADYLKKIATYPDGQVIGSKIVHNWKETYPRKRALLEELRQAGF
;
A
#
# COMPACT_ATOMS: atom_id res chain seq x y z
N MET A 1 -5.76 62.52 -12.84
CA MET A 1 -5.96 61.86 -14.15
C MET A 1 -4.60 61.51 -14.69
N THR A 2 -4.19 60.27 -14.46
CA THR A 2 -3.12 59.59 -15.19
C THR A 2 -3.72 58.25 -15.58
N ASN A 3 -3.66 57.96 -16.87
CA ASN A 3 -4.46 56.94 -17.54
C ASN A 3 -4.33 55.56 -16.88
N ASP A 4 -5.48 54.94 -16.58
CA ASP A 4 -5.63 53.50 -16.38
C ASP A 4 -5.17 52.78 -17.66
N THR A 5 -3.86 52.57 -17.82
CA THR A 5 -3.37 51.47 -18.64
C THR A 5 -3.78 50.19 -17.93
N MET A 6 -4.82 49.53 -18.46
CA MET A 6 -5.45 48.32 -17.93
C MET A 6 -4.44 47.18 -17.81
N TRP A 7 -3.63 47.21 -16.75
CA TRP A 7 -2.75 46.10 -16.38
C TRP A 7 -3.53 44.82 -16.16
N PHE A 8 -4.83 44.92 -15.83
CA PHE A 8 -5.79 43.84 -15.77
C PHE A 8 -5.78 42.94 -17.01
N ASP A 9 -5.60 43.50 -18.21
CA ASP A 9 -5.60 42.74 -19.47
C ASP A 9 -4.37 41.83 -19.62
N GLN A 10 -3.34 42.04 -18.78
CA GLN A 10 -2.14 41.20 -18.75
C GLN A 10 -2.29 39.95 -17.87
N PHE A 11 -3.45 39.78 -17.22
CA PHE A 11 -3.75 38.65 -16.34
C PHE A 11 -5.05 37.97 -16.76
N SER A 12 -5.16 36.66 -16.53
CA SER A 12 -6.46 35.98 -16.63
C SER A 12 -7.35 36.36 -15.44
N ASN A 13 -8.68 36.39 -15.63
CA ASN A 13 -9.64 36.67 -14.55
C ASN A 13 -9.39 35.84 -13.29
N LYS A 14 -9.06 34.55 -13.45
CA LYS A 14 -8.76 33.64 -12.33
C LYS A 14 -7.51 34.05 -11.53
N ILE A 15 -6.52 34.67 -12.19
CA ILE A 15 -5.33 35.19 -11.53
C ILE A 15 -5.61 36.53 -10.86
N LEU A 16 -6.43 37.37 -11.48
CA LEU A 16 -6.89 38.63 -10.88
C LEU A 16 -7.68 38.40 -9.60
N ASP A 17 -8.63 37.46 -9.59
CA ASP A 17 -9.42 37.12 -8.41
C ASP A 17 -8.51 36.65 -7.26
N LYS A 18 -7.57 35.74 -7.56
CA LYS A 18 -6.61 35.25 -6.56
C LYS A 18 -5.63 36.32 -6.09
N GLY A 19 -5.22 37.22 -6.96
CA GLY A 19 -4.37 38.35 -6.57
C GLY A 19 -5.10 39.29 -5.63
N PHE A 20 -6.37 39.54 -5.89
CA PHE A 20 -7.24 40.34 -5.03
C PHE A 20 -7.45 39.69 -3.65
N ASP A 21 -7.65 38.36 -3.60
CA ASP A 21 -7.75 37.61 -2.34
C ASP A 21 -6.49 37.78 -1.47
N TYR A 22 -5.30 37.68 -2.07
CA TYR A 22 -4.02 37.84 -1.36
C TYR A 22 -3.82 39.29 -0.88
N TYR A 23 -4.26 40.26 -1.68
CA TYR A 23 -4.27 41.66 -1.27
C TYR A 23 -5.19 41.90 -0.07
N GLN A 24 -6.46 41.45 -0.13
CA GLN A 24 -7.42 41.59 0.98
C GLN A 24 -6.99 40.85 2.25
N ALA A 25 -6.28 39.74 2.10
CA ALA A 25 -5.73 38.98 3.23
C ALA A 25 -4.51 39.66 3.89
N GLY A 26 -4.04 40.80 3.37
CA GLY A 26 -2.88 41.53 3.90
C GLY A 26 -1.56 40.80 3.68
N CYS A 27 -1.48 39.95 2.64
CA CYS A 27 -0.28 39.15 2.36
C CYS A 27 0.86 39.96 1.72
N VAL A 28 0.60 41.19 1.25
CA VAL A 28 1.61 42.06 0.65
C VAL A 28 2.32 42.84 1.77
N CYS A 29 3.59 42.52 1.98
CA CYS A 29 4.44 43.09 3.02
C CYS A 29 5.61 43.87 2.42
N GLY A 30 5.99 44.98 3.06
CA GLY A 30 7.19 45.73 2.68
C GLY A 30 7.13 46.36 1.28
N LEU A 31 5.96 46.84 0.85
CA LEU A 31 5.81 47.55 -0.41
C LEU A 31 6.63 48.85 -0.39
N ILE A 32 7.60 48.93 -1.31
CA ILE A 32 8.54 50.05 -1.45
C ILE A 32 8.45 50.57 -2.89
N LYS A 33 8.35 51.89 -3.04
CA LYS A 33 8.51 52.55 -4.34
C LYS A 33 10.00 52.76 -4.62
N THR A 34 10.48 52.26 -5.75
CA THR A 34 11.87 52.41 -6.21
C THR A 34 11.95 53.46 -7.32
N SER A 35 13.16 53.83 -7.74
CA SER A 35 13.38 54.76 -8.87
C SER A 35 12.90 54.22 -10.22
N ARG A 36 12.69 52.89 -10.34
CA ARG A 36 12.25 52.21 -11.55
C ARG A 36 10.88 51.52 -11.41
N GLY A 37 10.16 51.68 -10.29
CA GLY A 37 8.86 51.05 -10.08
C GLY A 37 8.58 50.68 -8.63
N TYR A 38 8.26 49.41 -8.35
CA TYR A 38 7.87 48.93 -7.03
C TYR A 38 8.48 47.56 -6.68
N ARG A 39 8.78 47.35 -5.41
CA ARG A 39 9.23 46.06 -4.85
C ARG A 39 8.40 45.71 -3.62
N ALA A 40 8.00 44.46 -3.48
CA ALA A 40 7.28 43.97 -2.31
C ALA A 40 7.54 42.48 -2.09
N SER A 41 7.30 42.02 -0.87
CA SER A 41 7.23 40.59 -0.55
C SER A 41 5.77 40.18 -0.40
N VAL A 42 5.37 39.05 -0.97
CA VAL A 42 4.00 38.52 -0.87
C VAL A 42 4.04 37.16 -0.19
N SER A 43 3.47 37.08 1.02
CA SER A 43 3.42 35.86 1.81
C SER A 43 2.41 34.86 1.24
N GLY A 44 2.89 33.65 0.91
CA GLY A 44 2.10 32.53 0.41
C GLY A 44 2.46 31.22 1.10
N ASN A 45 2.80 30.18 0.32
CA ASN A 45 3.41 28.96 0.88
C ASN A 45 4.84 29.22 1.39
N GLU A 46 5.49 30.20 0.79
CA GLU A 46 6.76 30.83 1.14
C GLU A 46 6.61 32.34 0.88
N ASP A 47 7.57 33.16 1.31
CA ASP A 47 7.57 34.59 1.00
C ASP A 47 8.17 34.80 -0.39
N TYR A 48 7.35 35.33 -1.32
CA TYR A 48 7.76 35.54 -2.71
C TYR A 48 8.11 37.00 -2.96
N GLU A 49 9.26 37.25 -3.57
CA GLU A 49 9.67 38.57 -3.96
C GLU A 49 9.04 38.98 -5.29
N VAL A 50 8.46 40.19 -5.33
CA VAL A 50 7.81 40.77 -6.51
C VAL A 50 8.46 42.09 -6.84
N ILE A 51 8.84 42.26 -8.10
CA ILE A 51 9.42 43.50 -8.65
C ILE A 51 8.58 43.91 -9.85
N LEU A 52 8.11 45.15 -9.85
CA LEU A 52 7.34 45.75 -10.93
C LEU A 52 8.13 46.94 -11.48
N GLU A 53 8.38 46.96 -12.79
CA GLU A 53 9.00 48.10 -13.45
C GLU A 53 7.94 49.06 -13.97
N ILE A 54 8.19 50.36 -13.80
CA ILE A 54 7.35 51.43 -14.34
C ILE A 54 8.24 52.37 -15.14
N ASP A 55 7.90 52.54 -16.41
CA ASP A 55 8.55 53.48 -17.32
C ASP A 55 7.52 54.50 -17.81
N ASN A 56 7.82 55.80 -17.68
CA ASN A 56 6.94 56.91 -18.08
C ASN A 56 5.47 56.76 -17.66
N ASP A 57 5.22 56.43 -16.38
CA ASP A 57 3.89 56.16 -15.80
C ASP A 57 3.13 54.97 -16.41
N THR A 58 3.81 54.08 -17.14
CA THR A 58 3.24 52.84 -17.69
C THR A 58 3.90 51.61 -17.08
N LEU A 59 3.10 50.58 -16.79
CA LEU A 59 3.59 49.31 -16.25
C LEU A 59 4.41 48.57 -17.33
N GLY A 60 5.70 48.40 -17.05
CA GLY A 60 6.66 47.67 -17.86
C GLY A 60 6.67 46.18 -17.51
N GLN A 61 7.87 45.62 -17.29
CA GLN A 61 8.02 44.21 -16.94
C GLN A 61 7.67 43.93 -15.48
N MET A 62 7.16 42.73 -15.24
CA MET A 62 6.84 42.23 -13.90
C MET A 62 7.62 40.96 -13.65
N TRP A 63 8.25 40.89 -12.48
CA TRP A 63 9.01 39.74 -12.05
C TRP A 63 8.50 39.24 -10.69
N CYS A 64 8.48 37.92 -10.55
CA CYS A 64 8.25 37.26 -9.28
C CYS A 64 9.08 35.97 -9.27
N ASP A 65 9.69 35.64 -8.14
CA ASP A 65 10.41 34.39 -7.91
C ASP A 65 9.50 33.16 -7.78
N CYS A 66 8.17 33.34 -7.81
CA CYS A 66 7.26 32.21 -7.69
C CYS A 66 7.31 31.29 -8.93
N PRO A 67 7.08 29.97 -8.76
CA PRO A 67 7.19 29.00 -9.85
C PRO A 67 6.36 29.36 -11.11
N TYR A 68 5.16 29.90 -10.92
CA TYR A 68 4.28 30.29 -12.02
C TYR A 68 4.84 31.45 -12.85
N ALA A 69 5.58 32.38 -12.23
CA ALA A 69 6.21 33.51 -12.92
C ALA A 69 7.51 33.12 -13.63
N LEU A 70 8.24 32.13 -13.10
CA LEU A 70 9.45 31.59 -13.74
C LEU A 70 9.18 30.86 -15.07
N GLU A 71 7.93 30.44 -15.29
CA GLU A 71 7.41 29.91 -16.56
C GLU A 71 7.07 31.02 -17.58
N GLY A 72 7.24 32.30 -17.22
CA GLY A 72 6.96 33.45 -18.07
C GLY A 72 5.52 33.97 -17.99
N HIS A 73 4.75 33.55 -16.98
CA HIS A 73 3.37 33.99 -16.78
C HIS A 73 3.23 35.09 -15.72
N ASN A 74 2.27 35.98 -15.91
CA ASN A 74 1.91 36.97 -14.90
C ASN A 74 1.13 36.31 -13.75
N CYS A 75 1.69 36.33 -12.54
CA CYS A 75 1.22 35.53 -11.42
C CYS A 75 0.30 36.30 -10.46
N LYS A 76 -0.40 35.56 -9.57
CA LYS A 76 -1.29 36.16 -8.56
C LYS A 76 -0.57 37.10 -7.58
N HIS A 77 0.73 36.88 -7.31
CA HIS A 77 1.49 37.74 -6.41
C HIS A 77 1.75 39.12 -7.06
N MET A 78 2.06 39.16 -8.36
CA MET A 78 2.19 40.43 -9.11
C MET A 78 0.87 41.20 -9.10
N ALA A 79 -0.26 40.51 -9.34
CA ALA A 79 -1.58 41.13 -9.27
C ALA A 79 -1.89 41.67 -7.86
N ALA A 80 -1.54 40.94 -6.80
CA ALA A 80 -1.73 41.39 -5.41
C ALA A 80 -0.95 42.68 -5.11
N VAL A 81 0.28 42.81 -5.62
CA VAL A 81 1.10 44.03 -5.47
C VAL A 81 0.50 45.20 -6.26
N LEU A 82 -0.03 44.95 -7.47
CA LEU A 82 -0.70 45.98 -8.26
C LEU A 82 -1.98 46.49 -7.59
N TYR A 83 -2.76 45.61 -6.96
CA TYR A 83 -3.89 46.03 -6.11
C TYR A 83 -3.44 46.87 -4.92
N ALA A 84 -2.34 46.48 -4.26
CA ALA A 84 -1.78 47.24 -3.14
C ALA A 84 -1.30 48.65 -3.54
N ILE A 85 -0.76 48.81 -4.75
CA ILE A 85 -0.35 50.11 -5.29
C ILE A 85 -1.57 51.00 -5.59
N GLY A 86 -2.69 50.41 -6.03
CA GLY A 86 -3.90 51.14 -6.41
C GLY A 86 -4.68 51.73 -5.23
N ASP A 87 -4.58 51.13 -4.04
CA ASP A 87 -5.38 51.52 -2.86
C ASP A 87 -4.62 52.41 -1.86
N ASP A 88 -3.28 52.49 -1.92
CA ASP A 88 -2.47 53.11 -0.86
C ASP A 88 -1.93 54.51 -1.26
N THR A 89 -2.46 55.56 -0.63
CA THR A 89 -2.06 56.96 -0.86
C THR A 89 -0.77 57.39 -0.14
N GLU A 90 -0.17 56.53 0.70
CA GLU A 90 1.05 56.83 1.47
C GLU A 90 2.11 55.72 1.39
N ILE A 91 2.48 55.30 0.17
CA ILE A 91 3.63 54.41 -0.04
C ILE A 91 4.91 55.11 0.43
N LYS A 92 5.59 54.53 1.43
CA LYS A 92 6.87 55.03 1.95
C LYS A 92 7.91 55.04 0.84
N SER A 93 8.30 56.23 0.37
CA SER A 93 9.46 56.42 -0.49
C SER A 93 10.72 56.19 0.33
N SER A 94 11.38 55.05 0.12
CA SER A 94 12.75 54.87 0.58
C SER A 94 13.65 54.96 -0.65
N ASP A 95 14.41 56.06 -0.76
CA ASP A 95 15.55 56.17 -1.67
C ASP A 95 16.61 55.17 -1.23
N VAL A 96 16.45 53.90 -1.60
CA VAL A 96 17.47 52.87 -1.45
C VAL A 96 18.11 52.70 -2.82
N GLU A 97 19.19 53.45 -3.04
CA GLU A 97 20.11 53.31 -4.17
C GLU A 97 20.93 52.00 -4.05
N GLU A 98 20.29 50.83 -4.13
CA GLU A 98 21.03 49.56 -4.29
C GLU A 98 20.29 48.67 -5.29
N THR A 99 20.74 48.71 -6.55
CA THR A 99 20.75 47.60 -7.56
C THR A 99 20.97 48.08 -9.00
N ASN A 100 20.94 49.39 -9.29
CA ASN A 100 21.27 49.89 -10.63
C ASN A 100 22.74 49.72 -11.01
N ALA A 101 23.67 49.80 -10.06
CA ALA A 101 25.10 49.73 -10.37
C ALA A 101 25.51 48.40 -11.01
N VAL A 102 25.04 47.25 -10.49
CA VAL A 102 25.39 45.93 -11.02
C VAL A 102 24.72 45.66 -12.37
N SER A 103 23.45 46.06 -12.51
CA SER A 103 22.71 45.89 -13.77
C SER A 103 23.24 46.80 -14.88
N GLU A 104 23.62 48.04 -14.55
CA GLU A 104 24.30 48.96 -15.48
C GLU A 104 25.72 48.50 -15.82
N LEU A 105 26.46 47.94 -14.85
CA LEU A 105 27.74 47.29 -15.12
C LEU A 105 27.59 46.12 -16.10
N ILE A 106 26.65 45.21 -15.85
CA ILE A 106 26.38 44.06 -16.74
C ILE A 106 25.97 44.53 -18.15
N ALA A 107 25.16 45.59 -18.26
CA ALA A 107 24.76 46.15 -19.56
C ALA A 107 25.89 46.86 -20.31
N GLN A 108 26.93 47.30 -19.60
CA GLN A 108 28.14 47.90 -20.18
C GLN A 108 29.23 46.87 -20.51
N LEU A 109 29.13 45.64 -19.99
CA LEU A 109 30.04 44.55 -20.35
C LEU A 109 29.83 44.17 -21.81
N THR A 110 30.94 43.99 -22.51
CA THR A 110 30.94 43.37 -23.83
C THR A 110 30.51 41.90 -23.73
N GLU A 111 30.09 41.32 -24.86
CA GLU A 111 29.70 39.92 -24.90
C GLU A 111 30.83 38.97 -24.46
N GLU A 112 32.10 39.33 -24.73
CA GLU A 112 33.27 38.59 -24.24
C GLU A 112 33.41 38.66 -22.71
N GLU A 113 33.31 39.87 -22.13
CA GLU A 113 33.44 40.04 -20.68
C GLU A 113 32.28 39.38 -19.90
N LEU A 114 31.07 39.38 -20.48
CA LEU A 114 29.92 38.65 -19.94
C LEU A 114 30.15 37.13 -19.97
N ARG A 115 30.68 36.59 -21.08
CA ARG A 115 31.02 35.18 -21.20
C ARG A 115 32.11 34.77 -20.21
N ASP A 116 33.13 35.62 -20.00
CA ASP A 116 34.20 35.37 -19.05
C ASP A 116 33.71 35.42 -17.60
N ALA A 117 32.87 36.40 -17.25
CA ALA A 117 32.28 36.50 -15.93
C ALA A 117 31.36 35.30 -15.62
N LEU A 118 30.49 34.91 -16.56
CA LEU A 118 29.65 33.72 -16.43
C LEU A 118 30.49 32.45 -16.31
N SER A 119 31.56 32.32 -17.10
CA SER A 119 32.47 31.16 -17.04
C SER A 119 33.19 31.07 -15.69
N TYR A 120 33.66 32.21 -15.15
CA TYR A 120 34.26 32.27 -13.82
C TYR A 120 33.26 31.90 -12.71
N LEU A 121 32.03 32.40 -12.79
CA LEU A 121 30.96 32.06 -11.86
C LEU A 121 30.59 30.56 -11.93
N CYS A 122 30.54 29.97 -13.13
CA CYS A 122 30.32 28.53 -13.27
C CYS A 122 31.47 27.69 -12.70
N GLN A 123 32.72 28.15 -12.84
CA GLN A 123 33.88 27.45 -12.28
C GLN A 123 33.94 27.51 -10.75
N THR A 124 33.30 28.51 -10.15
CA THR A 124 33.32 28.76 -8.70
C THR A 124 32.05 28.29 -7.99
N ASP A 125 30.92 28.26 -8.70
CA ASP A 125 29.62 27.83 -8.17
C ASP A 125 29.01 26.74 -9.08
N GLN A 126 29.06 25.51 -8.55
CA GLN A 126 28.55 24.32 -9.22
C GLN A 126 27.03 24.38 -9.47
N SER A 127 26.28 25.17 -8.69
CA SER A 127 24.83 25.32 -8.87
C SER A 127 24.47 26.18 -10.07
N LEU A 128 25.25 27.23 -10.35
CA LEU A 128 25.11 28.09 -11.53
C LEU A 128 25.56 27.37 -12.81
N GLU A 129 26.65 26.61 -12.74
CA GLU A 129 27.06 25.72 -13.83
C GLU A 129 25.92 24.74 -14.17
N MET A 130 25.34 24.10 -13.16
CA MET A 130 24.26 23.14 -13.33
C MET A 130 22.99 23.80 -13.91
N LEU A 131 22.64 25.01 -13.48
CA LEU A 131 21.49 25.75 -14.01
C LEU A 131 21.67 26.11 -15.48
N LEU A 132 22.85 26.58 -15.87
CA LEU A 132 23.16 26.94 -17.26
C LEU A 132 23.20 25.70 -18.16
N VAL A 133 23.83 24.62 -17.71
CA VAL A 133 23.88 23.36 -18.46
C VAL A 133 22.48 22.73 -18.57
N THR A 134 21.68 22.72 -17.51
CA THR A 134 20.30 22.19 -17.55
C THR A 134 19.39 23.01 -18.48
N ARG A 135 19.57 24.33 -18.51
CA ARG A 135 18.71 25.24 -19.26
C ARG A 135 19.11 25.36 -20.74
N TYR A 136 20.40 25.33 -21.05
CA TYR A 136 20.93 25.67 -22.38
C TYR A 136 21.73 24.54 -23.05
N SER A 137 21.99 23.41 -22.39
CA SER A 137 22.66 22.29 -23.05
C SER A 137 21.73 21.57 -24.03
N ASN A 138 22.26 21.31 -25.23
CA ASN A 138 21.63 20.46 -26.24
C ASN A 138 21.90 18.96 -26.02
N LYS A 139 22.59 18.58 -24.93
CA LYS A 139 22.86 17.19 -24.52
C LYS A 139 22.87 17.06 -23.00
N ILE A 140 22.16 16.06 -22.48
CA ILE A 140 22.24 15.70 -21.06
C ILE A 140 23.21 14.54 -20.94
N GLY A 141 24.34 14.78 -20.28
CA GLY A 141 25.32 13.76 -19.97
C GLY A 141 24.99 13.01 -18.68
N GLN A 142 25.65 11.87 -18.49
CA GLN A 142 25.45 11.00 -17.31
C GLN A 142 25.65 11.72 -15.96
N LYS A 143 26.51 12.74 -15.90
CA LYS A 143 26.70 13.55 -14.67
C LYS A 143 25.45 14.32 -14.26
N GLN A 144 24.69 14.85 -15.23
CA GLN A 144 23.44 15.54 -14.92
C GLN A 144 22.36 14.55 -14.45
N ILE A 145 22.26 13.38 -15.09
CA ILE A 145 21.33 12.34 -14.65
C ILE A 145 21.67 11.85 -13.25
N ALA A 146 22.94 11.62 -12.95
CA ALA A 146 23.38 11.28 -11.59
C ALA A 146 23.00 12.36 -10.56
N HIS A 147 23.09 13.64 -10.92
CA HIS A 147 22.66 14.73 -10.05
C HIS A 147 21.15 14.73 -9.83
N LEU A 148 20.35 14.55 -10.88
CA LEU A 148 18.90 14.47 -10.77
C LEU A 148 18.46 13.27 -9.92
N LYS A 149 19.15 12.13 -10.05
CA LYS A 149 18.95 10.97 -9.18
C LYS A 149 19.23 11.32 -7.71
N ALA A 150 20.34 12.01 -7.44
CA ALA A 150 20.68 12.45 -6.09
C ALA A 150 19.69 13.50 -5.52
N GLU A 151 19.20 14.42 -6.35
CA GLU A 151 18.16 15.40 -5.98
C GLU A 151 16.86 14.68 -5.58
N PHE A 152 16.46 13.66 -6.33
CA PHE A 152 15.31 12.83 -5.99
C PHE A 152 15.52 12.04 -4.69
N THR A 153 16.68 11.39 -4.51
CA THR A 153 17.00 10.67 -3.27
C THR A 153 16.97 11.60 -2.05
N PHE A 154 17.43 12.85 -2.18
CA PHE A 154 17.30 13.85 -1.11
C PHE A 154 15.84 14.19 -0.81
N LEU A 155 15.03 14.38 -1.85
CA LEU A 155 13.58 14.61 -1.72
C LEU A 155 12.89 13.45 -1.02
N ALA A 156 13.19 12.21 -1.40
CA ALA A 156 12.67 11.00 -0.75
C ALA A 156 13.03 10.96 0.74
N ASN A 157 14.32 11.11 1.06
CA ASN A 157 14.84 11.06 2.42
C ASN A 157 14.31 12.17 3.34
N LYS A 158 13.89 13.32 2.78
CA LYS A 158 13.27 14.42 3.55
C LYS A 158 11.98 13.99 4.25
N TYR A 159 11.24 13.07 3.63
CA TYR A 159 9.92 12.63 4.13
C TYR A 159 9.98 11.33 4.93
N SER A 160 10.98 10.50 4.66
CA SER A 160 11.23 9.25 5.37
C SER A 160 11.76 9.46 6.78
N ASP A 161 11.41 8.56 7.69
CA ASP A 161 12.07 8.45 8.99
C ASP A 161 13.42 7.69 8.89
N ARG A 162 14.07 7.46 10.03
CA ARG A 162 15.35 6.74 10.11
C ARG A 162 15.30 5.28 9.61
N TYR A 163 14.11 4.75 9.34
CA TYR A 163 13.86 3.41 8.84
C TYR A 163 13.31 3.40 7.41
N GLY A 164 13.23 4.56 6.73
CA GLY A 164 12.68 4.65 5.38
C GLY A 164 11.15 4.70 5.33
N TYR A 165 10.49 4.90 6.48
CA TYR A 165 9.03 4.89 6.58
C TYR A 165 8.44 6.29 6.42
N ILE A 166 7.38 6.41 5.61
CA ILE A 166 6.63 7.66 5.40
C ILE A 166 5.25 7.54 6.04
N ASP A 167 5.04 8.32 7.11
CA ASP A 167 3.78 8.36 7.84
C ASP A 167 2.63 9.02 7.05
N TRP A 168 1.39 8.70 7.43
CA TRP A 168 0.20 9.26 6.78
C TRP A 168 0.17 10.80 6.66
N PRO A 169 0.56 11.59 7.69
CA PRO A 169 0.63 13.05 7.58
C PRO A 169 1.60 13.55 6.50
N LYS A 170 2.79 12.94 6.39
CA LYS A 170 3.81 13.34 5.42
C LYS A 170 3.54 12.81 4.01
N GLY A 171 2.83 11.69 3.88
CA GLY A 171 2.58 11.04 2.59
C GLY A 171 1.96 11.97 1.54
N LYS A 172 1.02 12.85 1.91
CA LYS A 172 0.40 13.79 0.96
C LYS A 172 1.39 14.83 0.42
N SER A 173 2.25 15.34 1.29
CA SER A 173 3.31 16.29 0.92
C SER A 173 4.37 15.60 0.07
N TYR A 174 4.76 14.38 0.44
CA TYR A 174 5.66 13.55 -0.35
C TYR A 174 5.12 13.33 -1.76
N LYS A 175 3.86 12.86 -1.90
CA LYS A 175 3.20 12.68 -3.20
C LYS A 175 3.28 13.94 -4.06
N ARG A 176 2.90 15.09 -3.49
CA ARG A 176 2.90 16.37 -4.21
C ARG A 176 4.29 16.73 -4.70
N ASP A 177 5.30 16.59 -3.86
CA ASP A 177 6.67 16.98 -4.20
C ASP A 177 7.30 16.03 -5.22
N VAL A 178 7.02 14.72 -5.15
CA VAL A 178 7.41 13.74 -6.18
C VAL A 178 6.73 14.04 -7.50
N VAL A 179 5.41 14.27 -7.53
CA VAL A 179 4.68 14.62 -8.76
C VAL A 179 5.22 15.92 -9.36
N ASN A 180 5.55 16.91 -8.53
CA ASN A 180 6.19 18.14 -8.99
C ASN A 180 7.57 17.86 -9.62
N PHE A 181 8.39 17.01 -8.99
CA PHE A 181 9.69 16.61 -9.54
C PHE A 181 9.53 15.92 -10.90
N LEU A 182 8.61 14.95 -11.01
CA LEU A 182 8.30 14.25 -12.25
C LEU A 182 7.86 15.23 -13.35
N ASN A 183 6.96 16.17 -13.04
CA ASN A 183 6.48 17.15 -14.01
C ASN A 183 7.52 18.20 -14.40
N GLN A 184 8.40 18.62 -13.48
CA GLN A 184 9.41 19.65 -13.76
C GLN A 184 10.64 19.09 -14.46
N LYS A 185 11.08 17.89 -14.07
CA LYS A 185 12.33 17.30 -14.53
C LYS A 185 12.05 16.31 -15.67
N ILE A 186 11.26 15.25 -15.44
CA ILE A 186 11.03 14.20 -16.46
C ILE A 186 10.28 14.75 -17.67
N LEU A 187 9.18 15.48 -17.48
CA LEU A 187 8.42 16.05 -18.60
C LEU A 187 9.28 17.00 -19.44
N ASN A 188 10.18 17.77 -18.82
CA ASN A 188 11.10 18.65 -19.55
C ASN A 188 12.09 17.85 -20.41
N LEU A 189 12.60 16.72 -19.90
CA LEU A 189 13.45 15.80 -20.67
C LEU A 189 12.70 15.24 -21.88
N ILE A 190 11.46 14.79 -21.68
CA ILE A 190 10.59 14.26 -22.75
C ILE A 190 10.32 15.36 -23.81
N GLN A 191 9.94 16.57 -23.39
CA GLN A 191 9.68 17.69 -24.30
C GLN A 191 10.91 18.07 -25.14
N LYS A 192 12.11 17.93 -24.57
CA LYS A 192 13.39 18.18 -25.25
C LYS A 192 13.90 16.97 -26.05
N GLN A 193 13.11 15.89 -26.18
CA GLN A 193 13.47 14.66 -26.91
C GLN A 193 14.64 13.86 -26.29
N PHE A 194 14.95 14.08 -25.01
CA PHE A 194 15.91 13.27 -24.25
C PHE A 194 15.22 12.04 -23.65
N ASN A 195 14.60 11.22 -24.50
CA ASN A 195 13.69 10.15 -24.07
C ASN A 195 14.39 9.00 -23.34
N ARG A 196 15.64 8.68 -23.71
CA ARG A 196 16.44 7.63 -23.06
C ARG A 196 16.84 8.04 -21.66
N GLU A 197 17.30 9.28 -21.50
CA GLU A 197 17.65 9.86 -20.21
C GLU A 197 16.41 10.05 -19.32
N ALA A 198 15.28 10.46 -19.90
CA ALA A 198 14.00 10.53 -19.21
C ALA A 198 13.59 9.16 -18.66
N PHE A 199 13.70 8.10 -19.48
CA PHE A 199 13.40 6.74 -19.08
C PHE A 199 14.35 6.22 -18.00
N GLU A 200 15.66 6.48 -18.12
CA GLU A 200 16.65 6.09 -17.12
C GLU A 200 16.36 6.72 -15.74
N LEU A 201 16.03 8.02 -15.73
CA LEU A 201 15.70 8.72 -14.49
C LEU A 201 14.34 8.27 -13.93
N LEU A 202 13.35 8.06 -14.80
CA LEU A 202 12.02 7.60 -14.39
C LEU A 202 12.07 6.17 -13.83
N GLY A 203 12.82 5.27 -14.45
CA GLY A 203 13.03 3.90 -13.95
C GLY A 203 13.72 3.88 -12.59
N PHE A 204 14.69 4.77 -12.37
CA PHE A 204 15.31 4.96 -11.04
C PHE A 204 14.31 5.45 -10.00
N ILE A 205 13.53 6.49 -10.32
CA ILE A 205 12.51 7.04 -9.41
C ILE A 205 11.46 5.98 -9.08
N PHE A 206 11.03 5.19 -10.07
CA PHE A 206 10.07 4.12 -9.89
C PHE A 206 10.57 3.07 -8.89
N ALA A 207 11.80 2.58 -9.06
CA ALA A 207 12.41 1.61 -8.14
C ALA A 207 12.56 2.17 -6.71
N GLU A 208 13.00 3.42 -6.58
CA GLU A 208 13.11 4.09 -5.26
C GLU A 208 11.75 4.26 -4.57
N ILE A 209 10.67 4.46 -5.32
CA ILE A 209 9.31 4.51 -4.75
C ILE A 209 8.84 3.11 -4.31
N ASP A 210 9.14 2.06 -5.09
CA ASP A 210 8.77 0.67 -4.76
C ASP A 210 9.48 0.17 -3.48
N GLU A 211 10.72 0.61 -3.25
CA GLU A 211 11.47 0.28 -2.02
C GLU A 211 10.98 1.02 -0.77
N GLN A 212 10.20 2.10 -0.92
CA GLN A 212 9.74 2.91 0.21
C GLN A 212 8.54 2.31 0.93
N GLN A 213 8.57 2.37 2.27
CA GLN A 213 7.44 1.97 3.09
C GLN A 213 6.50 3.15 3.36
N ILE A 214 5.44 3.25 2.57
CA ILE A 214 4.43 4.31 2.69
C ILE A 214 3.15 3.73 3.29
N GLU A 215 2.66 4.31 4.38
CA GLU A 215 1.48 3.80 5.12
C GLU A 215 0.20 3.73 4.26
N ASN A 216 0.08 4.63 3.27
CA ASN A 216 -1.12 4.80 2.47
C ASN A 216 -0.94 4.27 1.04
N GLY A 217 -1.55 3.12 0.75
CA GLY A 217 -1.53 2.50 -0.58
C GLY A 217 -2.14 3.36 -1.70
N GLU A 218 -3.10 4.26 -1.41
CA GLU A 218 -3.64 5.18 -2.43
C GLU A 218 -2.59 6.18 -2.93
N ILE A 219 -1.62 6.51 -2.09
CA ILE A 219 -0.52 7.42 -2.45
C ILE A 219 0.44 6.71 -3.39
N ILE A 220 0.82 5.47 -3.05
CA ILE A 220 1.66 4.61 -3.87
C ILE A 220 1.03 4.40 -5.25
N GLY A 221 -0.23 3.95 -5.30
CA GLY A 221 -0.94 3.72 -6.56
C GLY A 221 -1.03 4.97 -7.44
N ALA A 222 -1.25 6.14 -6.84
CA ALA A 222 -1.29 7.40 -7.60
C ALA A 222 0.09 7.83 -8.14
N LEU A 223 1.18 7.52 -7.43
CA LEU A 223 2.54 7.78 -7.93
C LEU A 223 2.89 6.87 -9.10
N PHE A 224 2.62 5.56 -8.97
CA PHE A 224 2.85 4.62 -10.07
C PHE A 224 1.98 4.89 -11.29
N SER A 225 0.72 5.30 -11.09
CA SER A 225 -0.14 5.78 -12.19
C SER A 225 0.49 6.97 -12.93
N HIS A 226 1.13 7.90 -12.21
CA HIS A 226 1.81 9.05 -12.84
C HIS A 226 3.08 8.62 -13.58
N CYS A 227 3.84 7.67 -13.05
CA CYS A 227 4.99 7.08 -13.74
C CYS A 227 4.56 6.37 -15.03
N SER A 228 3.48 5.59 -14.99
CA SER A 228 2.90 4.92 -16.17
C SER A 228 2.52 5.92 -17.26
N GLN A 229 1.87 7.03 -16.92
CA GLN A 229 1.55 8.10 -17.90
C GLN A 229 2.78 8.71 -18.56
N LEU A 230 3.92 8.77 -17.87
CA LEU A 230 5.17 9.25 -18.44
C LEU A 230 5.84 8.18 -19.31
N TRP A 231 5.76 6.90 -18.93
CA TRP A 231 6.19 5.80 -19.80
C TRP A 231 5.43 5.77 -21.12
N GLU A 232 4.12 5.99 -21.11
CA GLU A 232 3.31 6.11 -22.33
C GLU A 232 3.84 7.19 -23.28
N GLN A 233 4.13 8.37 -22.74
CA GLN A 233 4.66 9.48 -23.53
C GLN A 233 6.04 9.16 -24.11
N ILE A 234 6.91 8.50 -23.34
CA ILE A 234 8.23 8.06 -23.78
C ILE A 234 8.09 7.00 -24.88
N TYR A 235 7.22 6.00 -24.68
CA TYR A 235 7.00 4.90 -25.62
C TYR A 235 6.48 5.37 -26.98
N HIS A 236 5.53 6.31 -26.99
CA HIS A 236 5.01 6.88 -28.24
C HIS A 236 6.06 7.67 -29.03
N GLN A 237 7.06 8.24 -28.37
CA GLN A 237 8.18 8.93 -29.02
C GLN A 237 9.38 8.02 -29.32
N ALA A 238 9.41 6.82 -28.75
CA ALA A 238 10.49 5.86 -28.93
C ALA A 238 10.45 5.20 -30.31
N ASP A 239 11.63 5.02 -30.90
CA ASP A 239 11.85 4.17 -32.07
C ASP A 239 11.86 2.67 -31.68
N SER A 240 11.94 1.77 -32.66
CA SER A 240 11.94 0.32 -32.43
C SER A 240 13.07 -0.12 -31.50
N ASP A 241 14.27 0.43 -31.70
CA ASP A 241 15.47 0.06 -30.96
C ASP A 241 15.33 0.47 -29.48
N PHE A 242 14.79 1.67 -29.22
CA PHE A 242 14.57 2.11 -27.86
C PHE A 242 13.40 1.37 -27.18
N ARG A 243 12.33 1.03 -27.91
CA ARG A 243 11.25 0.19 -27.35
C ARG A 243 11.76 -1.18 -26.91
N GLN A 244 12.72 -1.74 -27.65
CA GLN A 244 13.40 -2.98 -27.25
C GLN A 244 14.15 -2.81 -25.92
N GLU A 245 14.86 -1.70 -25.73
CA GLU A 245 15.54 -1.41 -24.45
C GLU A 245 14.55 -1.23 -23.30
N MET A 246 13.42 -0.55 -23.54
CA MET A 246 12.35 -0.43 -22.55
C MET A 246 11.82 -1.81 -22.15
N PHE A 247 11.52 -2.68 -23.13
CA PHE A 247 11.09 -4.05 -22.87
C PHE A 247 12.08 -4.82 -21.99
N ILE A 248 13.37 -4.78 -22.32
CA ILE A 248 14.42 -5.44 -21.55
C ILE A 248 14.41 -4.95 -20.10
N TRP A 249 14.28 -3.64 -19.88
CA TRP A 249 14.21 -3.07 -18.54
C TRP A 249 12.99 -3.56 -17.75
N PHE A 250 11.79 -3.49 -18.34
CA PHE A 250 10.56 -3.95 -17.68
C PHE A 250 10.60 -5.45 -17.37
N ASN A 251 11.08 -6.26 -18.31
CA ASN A 251 11.20 -7.70 -18.12
C ASN A 251 12.20 -8.03 -17.00
N GLN A 252 13.35 -7.35 -16.96
CA GLN A 252 14.32 -7.50 -15.87
C GLN A 252 13.77 -7.06 -14.51
N TYR A 253 13.00 -5.97 -14.48
CA TYR A 253 12.35 -5.48 -13.26
C TYR A 253 11.38 -6.54 -12.70
N GLN A 254 10.53 -7.09 -13.57
CA GLN A 254 9.58 -8.14 -13.20
C GLN A 254 10.26 -9.43 -12.70
N LEU A 255 11.38 -9.84 -13.33
CA LEU A 255 12.10 -11.04 -12.92
C LEU A 255 12.85 -10.86 -11.59
N SER A 256 13.19 -9.63 -11.20
CA SER A 256 13.94 -9.32 -9.98
C SER A 256 13.05 -9.04 -8.76
N HIS A 257 11.80 -8.62 -8.96
CA HIS A 257 10.88 -8.18 -7.90
C HIS A 257 9.61 -9.04 -7.91
N LEU A 258 9.58 -10.13 -7.14
CA LEU A 258 8.52 -11.15 -7.23
C LEU A 258 7.39 -10.99 -6.21
N ASN A 259 7.45 -9.97 -5.37
CA ASN A 259 6.40 -9.73 -4.39
C ASN A 259 5.22 -9.05 -5.08
N ASP A 260 4.01 -9.55 -4.81
CA ASP A 260 2.76 -8.93 -5.22
C ASP A 260 2.69 -7.50 -4.65
N SER A 261 2.91 -6.51 -5.53
CA SER A 261 2.99 -5.09 -5.18
C SER A 261 2.35 -4.26 -6.29
N PHE A 262 1.90 -3.04 -5.93
CA PHE A 262 1.39 -2.08 -6.92
C PHE A 262 2.39 -1.77 -8.03
N ALA A 263 3.70 -1.89 -7.77
CA ALA A 263 4.72 -1.71 -8.79
C ALA A 263 4.73 -2.86 -9.80
N GLN A 264 4.57 -4.10 -9.32
CA GLN A 264 4.49 -5.28 -10.20
C GLN A 264 3.26 -5.24 -11.09
N GLU A 265 2.09 -4.87 -10.54
CA GLU A 265 0.87 -4.67 -11.33
C GLU A 265 1.11 -3.62 -12.41
N CYS A 266 1.67 -2.46 -12.05
CA CYS A 266 1.93 -1.37 -12.99
C CYS A 266 2.89 -1.76 -14.14
N VAL A 267 3.94 -2.54 -13.83
CA VAL A 267 4.89 -3.03 -14.84
C VAL A 267 4.25 -4.12 -15.72
N GLN A 268 3.46 -5.01 -15.12
CA GLN A 268 2.75 -6.06 -15.85
C GLN A 268 1.74 -5.46 -16.82
N ASP A 269 0.93 -4.48 -16.38
CA ASP A 269 -0.05 -3.79 -17.22
C ASP A 269 0.62 -3.15 -18.45
N PHE A 270 1.77 -2.50 -18.26
CA PHE A 270 2.52 -1.88 -19.36
C PHE A 270 3.07 -2.92 -20.35
N LEU A 271 3.57 -4.05 -19.86
CA LEU A 271 4.02 -5.16 -20.71
C LEU A 271 2.86 -5.80 -21.49
N GLU A 272 1.69 -5.96 -20.85
CA GLU A 272 0.47 -6.49 -21.45
C GLU A 272 -0.12 -5.56 -22.52
N GLU A 273 0.00 -4.25 -22.36
CA GLU A 273 -0.53 -3.29 -23.32
C GLU A 273 0.37 -3.15 -24.56
N HIS A 274 1.70 -3.10 -24.38
CA HIS A 274 2.62 -2.66 -25.43
C HIS A 274 3.55 -3.73 -26.02
N PHE A 275 3.73 -4.87 -25.34
CA PHE A 275 4.78 -5.86 -25.67
C PHE A 275 4.23 -7.29 -25.83
N GLN A 276 3.18 -7.44 -26.65
CA GLN A 276 2.48 -8.70 -26.89
C GLN A 276 2.78 -9.35 -28.25
N THR A 277 3.74 -8.82 -29.03
CA THR A 277 4.11 -9.47 -30.29
C THR A 277 4.86 -10.77 -30.01
N PRO A 278 4.77 -11.79 -30.90
CA PRO A 278 5.44 -13.07 -30.68
C PRO A 278 6.94 -12.94 -30.39
N GLU A 279 7.62 -11.96 -30.99
CA GLU A 279 9.05 -11.71 -30.77
C GLU A 279 9.36 -11.33 -29.32
N TYR A 280 8.56 -10.44 -28.70
CA TYR A 280 8.72 -10.07 -27.29
C TYR A 280 8.40 -11.23 -26.35
N LEU A 281 7.37 -12.02 -26.68
CA LEU A 281 6.99 -13.18 -25.89
C LEU A 281 8.06 -14.28 -25.93
N GLU A 282 8.69 -14.51 -27.10
CA GLU A 282 9.83 -15.43 -27.24
C GLU A 282 11.04 -14.97 -26.40
N GLU A 283 11.35 -13.68 -26.39
CA GLU A 283 12.44 -13.14 -25.57
C GLU A 283 12.13 -13.21 -24.06
N LYS A 284 10.88 -12.97 -23.67
CA LYS A 284 10.41 -13.17 -22.29
C LYS A 284 10.55 -14.64 -21.86
N LEU A 285 10.18 -15.57 -22.75
CA LEU A 285 10.34 -17.00 -22.54
C LEU A 285 11.82 -17.36 -22.36
N TRP A 286 12.71 -16.84 -23.20
CA TRP A 286 14.15 -17.07 -23.10
C TRP A 286 14.72 -16.55 -21.77
N ALA A 287 14.34 -15.34 -21.35
CA ALA A 287 14.77 -14.77 -20.08
C ALA A 287 14.30 -15.60 -18.87
N LEU A 288 13.06 -16.10 -18.91
CA LEU A 288 12.53 -17.02 -17.91
C LEU A 288 13.29 -18.33 -17.87
N ASP A 289 13.60 -18.93 -19.03
CA ASP A 289 14.37 -20.18 -19.09
C ASP A 289 15.76 -20.01 -18.45
N GLN A 290 16.42 -18.86 -18.60
CA GLN A 290 17.69 -18.56 -17.92
C GLN A 290 17.55 -18.48 -16.39
N VAL A 291 16.50 -17.81 -15.90
CA VAL A 291 16.24 -17.70 -14.46
C VAL A 291 15.90 -19.06 -13.86
N ILE A 292 15.06 -19.86 -14.54
CA ILE A 292 14.71 -21.21 -14.13
C ILE A 292 15.97 -22.09 -14.05
N ALA A 293 16.81 -22.11 -15.09
CA ALA A 293 18.05 -22.88 -15.09
C ALA A 293 18.98 -22.48 -13.94
N HIS A 294 19.15 -21.18 -13.67
CA HIS A 294 19.96 -20.72 -12.54
C HIS A 294 19.40 -21.17 -11.18
N LEU A 295 18.08 -21.18 -11.02
CA LEU A 295 17.42 -21.64 -9.80
C LEU A 295 17.49 -23.17 -9.63
N GLU A 296 17.48 -23.93 -10.73
CA GLU A 296 17.69 -25.39 -10.72
C GLU A 296 19.09 -25.76 -10.24
N GLU A 297 20.12 -25.10 -10.76
CA GLU A 297 21.51 -25.31 -10.33
C GLU A 297 21.66 -25.06 -8.82
N ARG A 298 21.07 -23.98 -8.32
CA ARG A 298 21.10 -23.64 -6.88
C ARG A 298 20.33 -24.62 -6.00
N GLN A 299 19.28 -25.26 -6.53
CA GLN A 299 18.56 -26.31 -5.83
C GLN A 299 19.33 -27.62 -5.81
N ALA A 300 20.07 -27.96 -6.87
CA ALA A 300 20.92 -29.15 -6.86
C ALA A 300 21.98 -29.10 -5.74
N ASP A 301 22.45 -27.89 -5.39
CA ASP A 301 23.41 -27.66 -4.31
C ASP A 301 22.77 -27.59 -2.91
N ASN A 302 21.46 -27.37 -2.81
CA ASN A 302 20.76 -27.14 -1.56
C ASN A 302 19.76 -28.28 -1.34
N ASP A 303 19.98 -29.15 -0.34
CA ASP A 303 19.24 -30.39 -0.03
C ASP A 303 17.75 -30.18 0.39
N SER A 304 17.14 -29.07 -0.05
CA SER A 304 15.73 -28.75 0.11
C SER A 304 14.88 -29.62 -0.81
N ARG A 305 13.96 -30.37 -0.22
CA ARG A 305 13.05 -31.29 -0.92
C ARG A 305 12.07 -30.58 -1.88
N TYR A 306 11.90 -29.27 -1.79
CA TYR A 306 11.03 -28.50 -2.68
C TYR A 306 11.67 -27.19 -3.15
N PRO A 307 11.31 -26.75 -4.37
CA PRO A 307 11.69 -25.45 -4.89
C PRO A 307 11.24 -24.29 -4.01
N SER A 308 11.93 -23.14 -4.13
CA SER A 308 11.40 -21.89 -3.59
C SER A 308 10.07 -21.54 -4.27
N TYR A 309 9.15 -20.88 -3.56
CA TYR A 309 7.90 -20.37 -4.17
C TYR A 309 8.15 -19.56 -5.45
N GLN A 310 9.27 -18.84 -5.51
CA GLN A 310 9.72 -18.09 -6.68
C GLN A 310 9.96 -18.98 -7.90
N PHE A 311 10.58 -20.15 -7.70
CA PHE A 311 10.80 -21.12 -8.78
C PHE A 311 9.48 -21.67 -9.33
N GLU A 312 8.54 -22.02 -8.44
CA GLU A 312 7.23 -22.50 -8.86
C GLU A 312 6.48 -21.47 -9.71
N ASP A 313 6.54 -20.19 -9.33
CA ASP A 313 5.93 -19.08 -10.07
C ASP A 313 6.54 -18.91 -11.47
N PHE A 314 7.87 -18.96 -11.59
CA PHE A 314 8.54 -18.84 -12.90
C PHE A 314 8.17 -19.98 -13.85
N VAL A 315 8.12 -21.22 -13.36
CA VAL A 315 7.72 -22.37 -14.19
C VAL A 315 6.28 -22.20 -14.69
N VAL A 316 5.37 -21.69 -13.85
CA VAL A 316 3.97 -21.44 -14.22
C VAL A 316 3.84 -20.28 -15.22
N LYS A 317 4.58 -19.18 -15.02
CA LYS A 317 4.65 -18.07 -15.99
C LYS A 317 5.17 -18.53 -17.34
N ARG A 318 6.22 -19.35 -17.34
CA ARG A 318 6.79 -19.96 -18.56
C ARG A 318 5.76 -20.84 -19.28
N LEU A 319 5.02 -21.68 -18.54
CA LEU A 319 3.91 -22.48 -19.10
C LEU A 319 2.81 -21.62 -19.72
N THR A 320 2.46 -20.50 -19.07
CA THR A 320 1.46 -19.55 -19.59
C THR A 320 1.93 -18.93 -20.91
N LEU A 321 3.19 -18.51 -20.99
CA LEU A 321 3.76 -17.98 -22.24
C LEU A 321 3.79 -18.99 -23.39
N MET A 322 3.99 -20.28 -23.11
CA MET A 322 3.87 -21.30 -24.15
C MET A 322 2.46 -21.33 -24.75
N GLU A 323 1.43 -21.15 -23.91
CA GLU A 323 0.04 -21.08 -24.36
C GLU A 323 -0.20 -19.83 -25.22
N ASP A 324 0.31 -18.68 -24.77
CA ASP A 324 0.19 -17.40 -25.48
C ASP A 324 0.92 -17.42 -26.84
N LEU A 325 2.07 -18.09 -26.91
CA LEU A 325 2.83 -18.33 -28.16
C LEU A 325 2.21 -19.43 -29.05
N GLY A 326 1.12 -20.07 -28.63
CA GLY A 326 0.42 -21.08 -29.42
C GLY A 326 1.16 -22.40 -29.57
N TYR A 327 1.98 -22.79 -28.59
CA TYR A 327 2.66 -24.09 -28.59
C TYR A 327 1.64 -25.23 -28.62
N SER A 328 2.00 -26.33 -29.28
CA SER A 328 1.18 -27.56 -29.28
C SER A 328 0.95 -28.07 -27.87
N GLN A 329 -0.22 -28.65 -27.61
CA GLN A 329 -0.57 -29.22 -26.31
C GLN A 329 0.44 -30.30 -25.89
N GLU A 330 0.99 -31.08 -26.82
CA GLU A 330 2.02 -32.09 -26.56
C GLU A 330 3.32 -31.47 -26.03
N ALA A 331 3.73 -30.32 -26.56
CA ALA A 331 4.93 -29.62 -26.09
C ALA A 331 4.74 -29.06 -24.68
N ILE A 332 3.56 -28.49 -24.39
CA ILE A 332 3.21 -27.98 -23.06
C ILE A 332 3.17 -29.14 -22.05
N GLU A 333 2.51 -30.24 -22.39
CA GLU A 333 2.43 -31.43 -21.53
C GLU A 333 3.80 -32.07 -21.28
N SER A 334 4.67 -32.08 -22.30
CA SER A 334 6.05 -32.54 -22.13
C SER A 334 6.80 -31.70 -21.10
N TYR A 335 6.70 -30.37 -21.17
CA TYR A 335 7.34 -29.49 -20.20
C TYR A 335 6.72 -29.59 -18.80
N GLN A 336 5.38 -29.67 -18.71
CA GLN A 336 4.69 -29.90 -17.43
C GLN A 336 5.16 -31.16 -16.72
N LYS A 337 5.49 -32.22 -17.47
CA LYS A 337 5.95 -33.49 -16.92
C LYS A 337 7.27 -33.35 -16.17
N ASP A 338 8.18 -32.53 -16.67
CA ASP A 338 9.49 -32.30 -16.05
C ASP A 338 9.34 -31.61 -14.69
N TYR A 339 8.32 -30.76 -14.55
CA TYR A 339 8.00 -30.03 -13.31
C TYR A 339 6.79 -30.57 -12.56
N TRP A 340 6.36 -31.80 -12.84
CA TRP A 340 5.12 -32.36 -12.27
C TRP A 340 5.16 -32.50 -10.74
N PHE A 341 6.35 -32.50 -10.14
CA PHE A 341 6.55 -32.53 -8.70
C PHE A 341 6.11 -31.22 -8.00
N ILE A 342 6.04 -30.11 -8.75
CA ILE A 342 5.57 -28.81 -8.26
C ILE A 342 4.04 -28.81 -8.11
N PRO A 343 3.49 -28.54 -6.90
CA PRO A 343 2.04 -28.54 -6.69
C PRO A 343 1.29 -27.54 -7.57
N GLN A 344 1.86 -26.35 -7.78
CA GLN A 344 1.23 -25.31 -8.59
C GLN A 344 1.12 -25.71 -10.08
N VAL A 345 2.10 -26.44 -10.63
CA VAL A 345 2.04 -26.95 -12.00
C VAL A 345 0.88 -27.94 -12.17
N ARG A 346 0.71 -28.87 -11.21
CA ARG A 346 -0.43 -29.80 -11.21
C ARG A 346 -1.76 -29.06 -11.05
N MET A 347 -1.81 -28.02 -10.23
CA MET A 347 -2.99 -27.18 -10.05
C MET A 347 -3.38 -26.44 -11.33
N THR A 348 -2.43 -25.84 -12.03
CA THR A 348 -2.67 -25.20 -13.32
C THR A 348 -3.19 -26.21 -14.34
N ALA A 349 -2.60 -27.41 -14.41
CA ALA A 349 -3.08 -28.48 -15.28
C ALA A 349 -4.51 -28.96 -14.91
N ALA A 350 -4.84 -29.04 -13.62
CA ALA A 350 -6.18 -29.38 -13.16
C ALA A 350 -7.19 -28.28 -13.54
N HIS A 351 -6.85 -27.00 -13.35
CA HIS A 351 -7.70 -25.87 -13.74
C HIS A 351 -7.93 -25.79 -15.25
N LYS A 352 -6.90 -26.07 -16.07
CA LYS A 352 -7.04 -26.17 -17.53
C LYS A 352 -7.96 -27.32 -17.93
N ALA A 353 -7.81 -28.50 -17.32
CA ALA A 353 -8.73 -29.61 -17.55
C ALA A 353 -10.18 -29.24 -17.17
N LEU A 354 -10.38 -28.40 -16.14
CA LEU A 354 -11.71 -27.90 -15.77
C LEU A 354 -12.28 -26.89 -16.77
N SER A 355 -11.47 -25.96 -17.29
CA SER A 355 -11.93 -24.98 -18.30
C SER A 355 -12.30 -25.67 -19.61
N GLU A 356 -11.59 -26.74 -19.98
CA GLU A 356 -11.86 -27.59 -21.14
C GLU A 356 -12.99 -28.62 -20.91
N GLN A 357 -13.66 -28.60 -19.75
CA GLN A 357 -14.69 -29.56 -19.34
C GLN A 357 -14.24 -31.04 -19.30
N ARG A 358 -12.93 -31.29 -19.22
CA ARG A 358 -12.32 -32.63 -19.07
C ARG A 358 -12.30 -33.04 -17.59
N LEU A 359 -13.50 -33.20 -17.01
CA LEU A 359 -13.69 -33.41 -15.57
C LEU A 359 -12.95 -34.65 -15.04
N ASP A 360 -12.94 -35.76 -15.79
CA ASP A 360 -12.26 -36.99 -15.36
C ASP A 360 -10.75 -36.81 -15.24
N ARG A 361 -10.14 -36.03 -16.15
CA ARG A 361 -8.72 -35.69 -16.10
C ARG A 361 -8.43 -34.80 -14.89
N ALA A 362 -9.26 -33.79 -14.63
CA ALA A 362 -9.11 -32.93 -13.45
C ALA A 362 -9.19 -33.74 -12.15
N VAL A 363 -10.16 -34.66 -12.04
CA VAL A 363 -10.31 -35.55 -10.87
C VAL A 363 -9.08 -36.45 -10.70
N ALA A 364 -8.54 -37.00 -11.79
CA ALA A 364 -7.33 -37.84 -11.74
C ALA A 364 -6.12 -37.05 -11.20
N ILE A 365 -5.88 -35.85 -11.74
CA ILE A 365 -4.77 -34.97 -11.31
C ILE A 365 -4.91 -34.60 -9.83
N LEU A 366 -6.11 -34.23 -9.39
CA LEU A 366 -6.35 -33.84 -7.99
C LEU A 366 -6.18 -35.02 -7.03
N LYS A 367 -6.65 -36.22 -7.40
CA LYS A 367 -6.45 -37.44 -6.58
C LYS A 367 -4.96 -37.79 -6.46
N GLU A 368 -4.21 -37.72 -7.55
CA GLU A 368 -2.76 -37.91 -7.54
C GLU A 368 -2.07 -36.85 -6.67
N SER A 369 -2.45 -35.58 -6.85
CA SER A 369 -1.87 -34.46 -6.09
C SER A 369 -2.09 -34.61 -4.58
N LYS A 370 -3.24 -35.12 -4.14
CA LYS A 370 -3.46 -35.43 -2.71
C LYS A 370 -2.49 -36.49 -2.15
N ILE A 371 -2.05 -37.44 -2.98
CA ILE A 371 -1.07 -38.46 -2.56
C ILE A 371 0.32 -37.83 -2.47
N LEU A 372 0.72 -37.10 -3.51
CA LEU A 372 2.02 -36.43 -3.58
C LEU A 372 2.19 -35.37 -2.48
N ASP A 373 1.13 -34.60 -2.19
CA ASP A 373 1.13 -33.50 -1.22
C ASP A 373 0.66 -33.92 0.18
N SER A 374 0.59 -35.23 0.47
CA SER A 374 0.02 -35.76 1.72
C SER A 374 0.63 -35.20 3.02
N ASN A 375 1.86 -34.68 2.97
CA ASN A 375 2.53 -34.03 4.10
C ASN A 375 2.08 -32.57 4.33
N TYR A 376 1.39 -31.96 3.36
CA TYR A 376 1.02 -30.53 3.38
C TYR A 376 -0.50 -30.39 3.47
N LYS A 377 -0.98 -30.32 4.71
CA LYS A 377 -2.41 -30.23 5.03
C LYS A 377 -3.16 -29.17 4.21
N GLY A 378 -2.59 -27.97 4.05
CA GLY A 378 -3.20 -26.87 3.29
C GLY A 378 -3.42 -27.20 1.80
N LEU A 379 -2.46 -27.86 1.16
CA LEU A 379 -2.58 -28.28 -0.25
C LEU A 379 -3.62 -29.37 -0.40
N VAL A 380 -3.60 -30.39 0.47
CA VAL A 380 -4.59 -31.48 0.46
C VAL A 380 -6.01 -30.95 0.65
N LEU A 381 -6.21 -29.95 1.53
CA LEU A 381 -7.49 -29.28 1.72
C LEU A 381 -7.94 -28.58 0.43
N ARG A 382 -7.07 -27.80 -0.21
CA ARG A 382 -7.36 -27.11 -1.47
C ARG A 382 -7.76 -28.08 -2.59
N HIS A 383 -7.03 -29.18 -2.73
CA HIS A 383 -7.33 -30.25 -3.69
C HIS A 383 -8.69 -30.90 -3.42
N SER A 384 -8.99 -31.15 -2.14
CA SER A 384 -10.26 -31.76 -1.72
C SER A 384 -11.45 -30.83 -1.98
N GLU A 385 -11.29 -29.51 -1.85
CA GLU A 385 -12.32 -28.52 -2.18
C GLU A 385 -12.67 -28.49 -3.66
N LEU A 386 -11.64 -28.55 -4.52
CA LEU A 386 -11.83 -28.66 -5.96
C LEU A 386 -12.51 -29.97 -6.34
N LEU A 387 -12.08 -31.11 -5.77
CA LEU A 387 -12.75 -32.40 -5.98
C LEU A 387 -14.22 -32.35 -5.60
N MET A 388 -14.54 -31.79 -4.42
CA MET A 388 -15.90 -31.60 -3.96
C MET A 388 -16.73 -30.75 -4.94
N ALA A 389 -16.18 -29.65 -5.46
CA ALA A 389 -16.86 -28.81 -6.44
C ALA A 389 -17.12 -29.55 -7.76
N ILE A 390 -16.20 -30.41 -8.20
CA ILE A 390 -16.37 -31.23 -9.41
C ILE A 390 -17.49 -32.26 -9.19
N TYR A 391 -17.45 -33.00 -8.07
CA TYR A 391 -18.47 -34.02 -7.78
C TYR A 391 -19.87 -33.44 -7.66
N GLN A 392 -20.02 -32.24 -7.10
CA GLN A 392 -21.30 -31.52 -7.08
C GLN A 392 -21.79 -31.20 -8.49
N LYS A 393 -20.91 -30.70 -9.38
CA LYS A 393 -21.28 -30.43 -10.78
C LYS A 393 -21.67 -31.70 -11.55
N GLN A 394 -21.07 -32.84 -11.23
CA GLN A 394 -21.37 -34.13 -11.86
C GLN A 394 -22.62 -34.82 -11.29
N GLY A 395 -23.18 -34.34 -10.17
CA GLY A 395 -24.21 -35.07 -9.42
C GLY A 395 -23.68 -36.37 -8.80
N ALA A 396 -22.37 -36.46 -8.55
CA ALA A 396 -21.71 -37.63 -7.99
C ALA A 396 -21.80 -37.62 -6.45
N ASP A 397 -23.02 -37.69 -5.91
CA ASP A 397 -23.31 -37.50 -4.48
C ASP A 397 -22.52 -38.44 -3.56
N LYS A 398 -22.29 -39.69 -4.00
CA LYS A 398 -21.52 -40.67 -3.24
C LYS A 398 -20.05 -40.26 -3.12
N ASP A 399 -19.44 -39.82 -4.22
CA ASP A 399 -18.03 -39.39 -4.23
C ASP A 399 -17.87 -38.07 -3.49
N TYR A 400 -18.84 -37.17 -3.61
CA TYR A 400 -18.92 -35.94 -2.81
C TYR A 400 -18.96 -36.24 -1.31
N LYS A 401 -19.89 -37.10 -0.86
CA LYS A 401 -20.01 -37.47 0.56
C LYS A 401 -18.72 -38.13 1.07
N ASN A 402 -18.13 -39.04 0.30
CA ASN A 402 -16.87 -39.69 0.68
C ASN A 402 -15.71 -38.69 0.82
N GLU A 403 -15.60 -37.73 -0.10
CA GLU A 403 -14.56 -36.70 -0.05
C GLU A 403 -14.80 -35.74 1.12
N LEU A 404 -16.05 -35.38 1.40
CA LEU A 404 -16.42 -34.54 2.54
C LEU A 404 -16.13 -35.23 3.89
N ILE A 405 -16.34 -36.54 3.99
CA ILE A 405 -15.95 -37.33 5.17
C ILE A 405 -14.43 -37.22 5.38
N LYS A 406 -13.62 -37.41 4.33
CA LYS A 406 -12.16 -37.27 4.43
C LYS A 406 -11.76 -35.85 4.82
N TYR A 407 -12.37 -34.84 4.19
CA TYR A 407 -12.13 -33.44 4.51
C TYR A 407 -12.36 -33.13 5.99
N VAL A 408 -13.49 -33.56 6.53
CA VAL A 408 -13.91 -33.29 7.90
C VAL A 408 -13.06 -34.08 8.92
N PHE A 409 -12.75 -35.35 8.65
CA PHE A 409 -12.13 -36.23 9.65
C PHE A 409 -10.62 -36.43 9.50
N GLU A 410 -10.05 -36.37 8.29
CA GLU A 410 -8.62 -36.61 8.06
C GLU A 410 -7.84 -35.29 8.02
N TYR A 411 -8.42 -34.24 7.45
CA TYR A 411 -7.73 -32.97 7.20
C TYR A 411 -8.24 -31.83 8.10
N GLY A 412 -9.05 -32.16 9.10
CA GLY A 412 -9.91 -31.25 9.88
C GLY A 412 -9.33 -29.88 10.23
N GLU A 413 -9.94 -28.85 9.67
CA GLU A 413 -10.25 -27.62 10.41
C GLU A 413 -11.63 -27.82 11.05
N ASP A 414 -11.91 -27.14 12.17
CA ASP A 414 -13.23 -27.13 12.81
C ASP A 414 -14.24 -26.32 11.96
N ASN A 415 -14.31 -26.61 10.66
CA ASN A 415 -15.12 -25.93 9.67
C ASN A 415 -16.58 -26.38 9.79
N LEU A 416 -17.36 -25.60 10.54
CA LEU A 416 -18.75 -25.90 10.85
C LEU A 416 -19.66 -25.96 9.61
N ASP A 417 -19.31 -25.24 8.53
CA ASP A 417 -20.10 -25.23 7.30
C ASP A 417 -19.98 -26.57 6.56
N LYS A 418 -18.77 -27.15 6.55
CA LYS A 418 -18.53 -28.48 5.95
C LYS A 418 -19.15 -29.59 6.80
N ILE A 419 -19.11 -29.44 8.13
CA ILE A 419 -19.77 -30.36 9.07
C ILE A 419 -21.30 -30.34 8.88
N GLU A 420 -21.89 -29.17 8.68
CA GLU A 420 -23.33 -29.03 8.42
C GLU A 420 -23.73 -29.70 7.10
N LYS A 421 -22.97 -29.47 6.03
CA LYS A 421 -23.19 -30.19 4.75
C LYS A 421 -23.08 -31.70 4.91
N LEU A 422 -22.15 -32.18 5.75
CA LEU A 422 -22.02 -33.62 6.02
C LEU A 422 -23.24 -34.15 6.79
N LYS A 423 -23.81 -33.37 7.70
CA LYS A 423 -25.04 -33.69 8.43
C LYS A 423 -26.23 -33.77 7.47
N GLU A 424 -26.38 -32.81 6.56
CA GLU A 424 -27.47 -32.78 5.57
C GLU A 424 -27.49 -34.02 4.66
N LEU A 425 -26.30 -34.55 4.32
CA LEU A 425 -26.13 -35.73 3.47
C LEU A 425 -26.11 -37.06 4.23
N SER A 426 -26.20 -37.02 5.56
CA SER A 426 -26.14 -38.19 6.42
C SER A 426 -27.52 -38.57 6.93
N SER A 427 -27.77 -39.87 7.05
CA SER A 427 -28.91 -40.36 7.82
C SER A 427 -28.75 -39.99 9.30
N HIS A 428 -29.86 -40.05 10.05
CA HIS A 428 -29.82 -39.76 11.49
C HIS A 428 -28.84 -40.67 12.24
N GLU A 429 -28.80 -41.95 11.91
CA GLU A 429 -27.91 -42.93 12.54
C GLU A 429 -26.43 -42.66 12.22
N GLU A 430 -26.10 -42.37 10.96
CA GLU A 430 -24.74 -41.97 10.55
C GLU A 430 -24.30 -40.69 11.25
N TRP A 431 -25.19 -39.70 11.36
CA TRP A 431 -24.86 -38.43 12.01
C TRP A 431 -24.55 -38.62 13.50
N LEU A 432 -25.25 -39.51 14.21
CA LEU A 432 -24.96 -39.77 15.62
C LEU A 432 -23.54 -40.32 15.82
N ASP A 433 -23.10 -41.22 14.93
CA ASP A 433 -21.72 -41.73 14.93
C ASP A 433 -20.71 -40.63 14.59
N TYR A 434 -20.97 -39.86 13.52
CA TYR A 434 -20.09 -38.78 13.09
C TYR A 434 -19.94 -37.70 14.14
N ARG A 435 -21.04 -37.28 14.78
CA ARG A 435 -21.03 -36.29 15.85
C ARG A 435 -20.22 -36.75 17.05
N SER A 436 -20.40 -38.02 17.46
CA SER A 436 -19.60 -38.63 18.54
C SER A 436 -18.10 -38.54 18.24
N ARG A 437 -17.71 -38.96 17.02
CA ARG A 437 -16.31 -38.91 16.58
C ARG A 437 -15.78 -37.47 16.51
N LEU A 438 -16.55 -36.53 15.95
CA LEU A 438 -16.20 -35.11 15.87
C LEU A 438 -15.94 -34.52 17.26
N LEU A 439 -16.85 -34.73 18.21
CA LEU A 439 -16.70 -34.21 19.57
C LEU A 439 -15.45 -34.73 20.30
N SER A 440 -14.91 -35.88 19.88
CA SER A 440 -13.67 -36.46 20.42
C SER A 440 -12.38 -35.95 19.77
N GLN A 441 -12.44 -35.46 18.53
CA GLN A 441 -11.27 -35.09 17.72
C GLN A 441 -11.11 -33.57 17.51
N MET A 442 -12.20 -32.81 17.58
CA MET A 442 -12.22 -31.36 17.35
C MET A 442 -11.46 -30.57 18.42
N SER A 443 -11.05 -29.35 18.08
CA SER A 443 -10.49 -28.44 19.09
C SER A 443 -11.55 -28.04 20.12
N THR A 444 -11.11 -27.50 21.27
CA THR A 444 -12.02 -26.98 22.28
C THR A 444 -13.02 -25.98 21.69
N LYS A 445 -12.57 -25.05 20.83
CA LYS A 445 -13.43 -24.03 20.23
C LYS A 445 -14.47 -24.65 19.30
N GLY A 446 -14.04 -25.52 18.40
CA GLY A 446 -14.92 -26.21 17.46
C GLY A 446 -15.93 -27.11 18.15
N ARG A 447 -15.49 -27.87 19.16
CA ARG A 447 -16.36 -28.73 19.97
C ARG A 447 -17.48 -27.94 20.65
N LEU A 448 -17.16 -26.80 21.27
CA LEU A 448 -18.18 -25.95 21.91
C LEU A 448 -19.17 -25.40 20.88
N ALA A 449 -18.69 -24.94 19.73
CA ALA A 449 -19.56 -24.41 18.69
C ALA A 449 -20.48 -25.51 18.11
N LEU A 450 -19.99 -26.73 17.94
CA LEU A 450 -20.81 -27.87 17.51
C LEU A 450 -21.87 -28.23 18.55
N LEU A 451 -21.53 -28.24 19.85
CA LEU A 451 -22.50 -28.52 20.91
C LEU A 451 -23.62 -27.48 20.98
N ASP A 452 -23.29 -26.20 20.78
CA ASP A 452 -24.26 -25.11 20.72
C ASP A 452 -25.19 -25.25 19.51
N LYS A 453 -24.63 -25.51 18.32
CA LYS A 453 -25.39 -25.71 17.08
C LYS A 453 -26.31 -26.95 17.13
N GLU A 454 -25.88 -28.00 17.83
CA GLU A 454 -26.67 -29.22 18.04
C GLU A 454 -27.70 -29.10 19.19
N GLY A 455 -27.73 -27.98 19.91
CA GLY A 455 -28.63 -27.78 21.06
C GLY A 455 -28.29 -28.64 22.28
N LEU A 456 -27.07 -29.16 22.37
CA LEU A 456 -26.59 -30.01 23.46
C LEU A 456 -26.09 -29.18 24.65
N TYR A 457 -26.93 -28.27 25.13
CA TYR A 457 -26.54 -27.21 26.07
C TYR A 457 -26.01 -27.72 27.42
N ARG A 458 -26.46 -28.89 27.88
CA ARG A 458 -25.93 -29.49 29.12
C ARG A 458 -24.48 -29.94 28.92
N GLN A 459 -24.20 -30.63 27.83
CA GLN A 459 -22.84 -31.07 27.49
C GLN A 459 -21.94 -29.86 27.15
N LEU A 460 -22.50 -28.81 26.54
CA LEU A 460 -21.80 -27.54 26.31
C LEU A 460 -21.31 -26.93 27.63
N LEU A 461 -22.20 -26.81 28.61
CA LEU A 461 -21.85 -26.28 29.92
C LEU A 461 -20.80 -27.16 30.61
N ASP A 462 -21.01 -28.48 30.67
CA ASP A 462 -20.06 -29.41 31.31
C ASP A 462 -18.67 -29.36 30.62
N ALA A 463 -18.64 -29.19 29.29
CA ALA A 463 -17.41 -29.00 28.52
C ALA A 463 -16.70 -27.69 28.88
N ILE A 464 -17.43 -26.57 29.03
CA ILE A 464 -16.87 -25.27 29.46
C ILE A 464 -16.32 -25.36 30.90
N LEU A 465 -17.07 -25.99 31.81
CA LEU A 465 -16.66 -26.16 33.20
C LEU A 465 -15.38 -26.99 33.34
N SER A 466 -15.14 -27.91 32.40
CA SER A 466 -13.93 -28.74 32.34
C SER A 466 -12.70 -27.98 31.83
N ILE A 467 -12.84 -26.76 31.28
CA ILE A 467 -11.72 -25.97 30.77
C ILE A 467 -10.90 -25.41 31.94
N PRO A 468 -9.56 -25.58 31.96
CA PRO A 468 -8.71 -25.15 33.08
C PRO A 468 -8.32 -23.67 33.08
N PHE A 469 -8.27 -23.02 31.91
CA PHE A 469 -7.80 -21.65 31.72
C PHE A 469 -8.77 -20.84 30.84
N GLN A 470 -8.87 -19.54 31.10
CA GLN A 470 -9.69 -18.61 30.31
C GLN A 470 -11.16 -19.04 30.17
N ARG A 471 -11.71 -19.78 31.15
CA ARG A 471 -13.09 -20.27 31.10
C ARG A 471 -14.10 -19.13 30.95
N HIS A 472 -13.84 -17.98 31.57
CA HIS A 472 -14.70 -16.79 31.51
C HIS A 472 -14.96 -16.34 30.06
N TYR A 473 -13.98 -16.46 29.15
CA TYR A 473 -14.14 -16.13 27.73
C TYR A 473 -15.24 -16.97 27.08
N TYR A 474 -15.23 -18.29 27.32
CA TYR A 474 -16.24 -19.19 26.76
C TYR A 474 -17.59 -19.05 27.47
N LEU A 475 -17.61 -18.79 28.77
CA LEU A 475 -18.85 -18.48 29.48
C LEU A 475 -19.52 -17.23 28.91
N ASP A 476 -18.74 -16.19 28.62
CA ASP A 476 -19.24 -14.95 28.02
C ASP A 476 -19.79 -15.19 26.62
N GLN A 477 -19.06 -15.96 25.79
CA GLN A 477 -19.48 -16.28 24.43
C GLN A 477 -20.86 -16.96 24.38
N TYR A 478 -21.13 -17.90 25.29
CA TYR A 478 -22.37 -18.69 25.31
C TYR A 478 -23.37 -18.25 26.39
N GLU A 479 -23.17 -17.08 26.99
CA GLU A 479 -23.93 -16.64 28.17
C GLU A 479 -25.42 -16.55 27.89
N GLN A 480 -25.82 -15.92 26.79
CA GLN A 480 -27.23 -15.63 26.49
C GLN A 480 -28.07 -16.91 26.49
N THR A 481 -27.54 -17.98 25.91
CA THR A 481 -28.20 -19.28 25.86
C THR A 481 -28.13 -19.99 27.21
N LEU A 482 -26.94 -20.06 27.81
CA LEU A 482 -26.72 -20.84 29.04
C LEU A 482 -27.35 -20.22 30.28
N LYS A 483 -27.43 -18.89 30.37
CA LYS A 483 -28.06 -18.18 31.49
C LYS A 483 -29.54 -18.49 31.61
N ASN A 484 -30.24 -18.63 30.49
CA ASN A 484 -31.67 -18.93 30.48
C ASN A 484 -31.96 -20.38 30.89
N LEU A 485 -31.09 -21.32 30.50
CA LEU A 485 -31.28 -22.76 30.75
C LEU A 485 -30.68 -23.23 32.09
N PHE A 486 -29.52 -22.67 32.47
CA PHE A 486 -28.73 -23.08 33.62
C PHE A 486 -28.19 -21.86 34.42
N PRO A 487 -29.07 -20.97 34.92
CA PRO A 487 -28.64 -19.73 35.56
C PRO A 487 -27.75 -19.96 36.79
N ILE A 488 -28.07 -20.95 37.62
CA ILE A 488 -27.32 -21.24 38.85
C ILE A 488 -25.92 -21.80 38.54
N PRO A 489 -25.76 -22.88 37.74
CA PRO A 489 -24.44 -23.37 37.36
C PRO A 489 -23.53 -22.33 36.68
N VAL A 490 -24.09 -21.48 35.81
CA VAL A 490 -23.31 -20.43 35.12
C VAL A 490 -22.82 -19.38 36.10
N ARG A 491 -23.69 -18.93 37.01
CA ARG A 491 -23.32 -18.00 38.09
C ARG A 491 -22.17 -18.56 38.94
N ASP A 492 -22.30 -19.81 39.38
CA ASP A 492 -21.30 -20.45 40.24
C ASP A 492 -19.95 -20.62 39.50
N ALA A 493 -19.99 -20.84 38.19
CA ALA A 493 -18.80 -20.87 37.35
C ALA A 493 -18.10 -19.51 37.30
N TYR A 494 -18.85 -18.41 37.11
CA TYR A 494 -18.28 -17.05 37.16
C TYR A 494 -17.68 -16.73 38.52
N ILE A 495 -18.37 -17.09 39.62
CA ILE A 495 -17.87 -16.90 40.98
C ILE A 495 -16.51 -17.59 41.17
N LYS A 496 -16.38 -18.82 40.68
CA LYS A 496 -15.13 -19.59 40.75
C LYS A 496 -13.99 -18.93 39.95
N GLU A 497 -14.28 -18.44 38.74
CA GLU A 497 -13.28 -17.74 37.92
C GLU A 497 -12.82 -16.43 38.56
N VAL A 498 -13.77 -15.61 39.03
CA VAL A 498 -13.50 -14.35 39.72
C VAL A 498 -12.67 -14.56 40.99
N SER A 499 -12.97 -15.61 41.75
CA SER A 499 -12.21 -16.01 42.94
C SER A 499 -10.78 -16.48 42.62
N LYS A 500 -10.55 -17.09 41.45
CA LYS A 500 -9.20 -17.48 41.00
C LYS A 500 -8.42 -16.28 40.49
N MET A 501 -9.06 -15.40 39.70
CA MET A 501 -8.42 -14.23 39.08
C MET A 501 -7.93 -13.21 40.11
N ILE A 502 -8.67 -12.99 41.20
CA ILE A 502 -8.25 -12.03 42.25
C ILE A 502 -6.95 -12.44 42.96
N MET A 503 -6.66 -13.75 43.05
CA MET A 503 -5.45 -14.26 43.70
C MET A 503 -4.17 -13.84 42.98
N SER A 504 -4.21 -13.78 41.64
CA SER A 504 -3.06 -13.40 40.80
C SER A 504 -3.10 -11.95 40.30
N ALA A 505 -4.20 -11.21 40.56
CA ALA A 505 -4.37 -9.84 40.08
C ALA A 505 -3.43 -8.84 40.79
N SER A 506 -2.68 -8.07 40.01
CA SER A 506 -1.74 -7.04 40.51
C SER A 506 -1.92 -5.67 39.84
N ASP A 507 -2.63 -5.59 38.72
CA ASP A 507 -2.79 -4.37 37.93
C ASP A 507 -4.25 -3.84 37.94
N ARG A 508 -4.39 -2.56 37.59
CA ARG A 508 -5.68 -1.85 37.61
C ARG A 508 -6.66 -2.34 36.53
N LYS A 509 -6.18 -2.86 35.39
CA LYS A 509 -7.05 -3.38 34.33
C LYS A 509 -7.74 -4.67 34.81
N THR A 510 -7.01 -5.57 35.46
CA THR A 510 -7.58 -6.79 36.03
C THR A 510 -8.60 -6.49 37.12
N TYR A 511 -8.38 -5.46 37.96
CA TYR A 511 -9.37 -5.05 38.98
C TYR A 511 -10.68 -4.52 38.38
N ARG A 512 -10.62 -3.76 37.28
CA ARG A 512 -11.81 -3.33 36.54
C ARG A 512 -12.60 -4.53 36.02
N LEU A 513 -11.92 -5.45 35.36
CA LEU A 513 -12.53 -6.68 34.83
C LEU A 513 -13.23 -7.50 35.94
N LEU A 514 -12.62 -7.63 37.12
CA LEU A 514 -13.25 -8.29 38.27
C LEU A 514 -14.52 -7.58 38.74
N ALA A 515 -14.51 -6.25 38.77
CA ALA A 515 -15.67 -5.46 39.15
C ALA A 515 -16.81 -5.60 38.13
N ASP A 516 -16.49 -5.68 36.84
CA ASP A 516 -17.46 -5.94 35.78
C ASP A 516 -18.08 -7.34 35.91
N TYR A 517 -17.27 -8.37 36.20
CA TYR A 517 -17.81 -9.70 36.48
C TYR A 517 -18.67 -9.76 37.75
N LEU A 518 -18.37 -8.97 38.78
CA LEU A 518 -19.23 -8.89 39.98
C LEU A 518 -20.58 -8.25 39.65
N LYS A 519 -20.61 -7.18 38.84
CA LYS A 519 -21.86 -6.62 38.31
C LYS A 519 -22.63 -7.65 37.50
N LYS A 520 -21.92 -8.41 36.67
CA LYS A 520 -22.50 -9.49 35.87
C LYS A 520 -23.13 -10.57 36.75
N ILE A 521 -22.41 -11.07 37.77
CA ILE A 521 -22.93 -12.03 38.76
C ILE A 521 -24.16 -11.46 39.46
N ALA A 522 -24.22 -10.16 39.76
CA ALA A 522 -25.37 -9.52 40.39
C ALA A 522 -26.67 -9.61 39.56
N THR A 523 -26.57 -9.86 38.24
CA THR A 523 -27.73 -10.07 37.35
C THR A 523 -28.28 -11.50 37.36
N TYR A 524 -27.66 -12.42 38.09
CA TYR A 524 -28.10 -13.81 38.24
C TYR A 524 -28.96 -13.98 39.51
N PRO A 525 -29.76 -15.07 39.61
CA PRO A 525 -30.50 -15.39 40.84
C PRO A 525 -29.58 -15.39 42.06
N ASP A 526 -30.02 -14.74 43.15
CA ASP A 526 -29.24 -14.50 44.39
C ASP A 526 -27.90 -13.78 44.22
N GLY A 527 -27.60 -13.31 43.01
CA GLY A 527 -26.30 -12.79 42.61
C GLY A 527 -25.89 -11.53 43.35
N GLN A 528 -26.85 -10.64 43.67
CA GLN A 528 -26.58 -9.42 44.44
C GLN A 528 -26.04 -9.75 45.84
N VAL A 529 -26.71 -10.65 46.55
CA VAL A 529 -26.32 -11.07 47.91
C VAL A 529 -24.95 -11.76 47.89
N ILE A 530 -24.71 -12.63 46.90
CA ILE A 530 -23.43 -13.34 46.76
C ILE A 530 -22.31 -12.37 46.38
N GLY A 531 -22.55 -11.45 45.44
CA GLY A 531 -21.60 -10.41 45.02
C GLY A 531 -21.19 -9.52 46.19
N SER A 532 -22.14 -9.05 46.99
CA SER A 532 -21.84 -8.26 48.20
C SER A 532 -21.00 -9.05 49.22
N LYS A 533 -21.26 -10.36 49.40
CA LYS A 533 -20.44 -11.22 50.28
C LYS A 533 -19.00 -11.37 49.75
N ILE A 534 -18.83 -11.55 48.44
CA ILE A 534 -17.50 -11.63 47.81
C ILE A 534 -16.74 -10.31 48.01
N VAL A 535 -17.39 -9.18 47.77
CA VAL A 535 -16.76 -7.85 47.96
C VAL A 535 -16.37 -7.63 49.42
N HIS A 536 -17.24 -7.98 50.37
CA HIS A 536 -16.93 -7.86 51.79
C HIS A 536 -15.68 -8.68 52.15
N ASN A 537 -15.62 -9.94 51.72
CA ASN A 537 -14.45 -10.80 51.92
C ASN A 537 -13.17 -10.23 51.28
N TRP A 538 -13.26 -9.64 50.08
CA TRP A 538 -12.10 -9.01 49.44
C TRP A 538 -11.62 -7.76 50.16
N LYS A 539 -12.54 -6.95 50.73
CA LYS A 539 -12.21 -5.77 51.54
C LYS A 539 -11.42 -6.18 52.80
N GLU A 540 -11.77 -7.31 53.42
CA GLU A 540 -11.05 -7.86 54.58
C GLU A 540 -9.72 -8.53 54.23
N THR A 541 -9.69 -9.32 53.14
CA THR A 541 -8.51 -10.10 52.75
C THR A 541 -7.42 -9.25 52.09
N TYR A 542 -7.80 -8.20 51.35
CA TYR A 542 -6.88 -7.36 50.57
C TYR A 542 -6.94 -5.86 50.92
N PRO A 543 -6.82 -5.45 52.20
CA PRO A 543 -7.01 -4.05 52.61
C PRO A 543 -5.96 -3.09 52.04
N ARG A 544 -4.81 -3.62 51.60
CA ARG A 544 -3.70 -2.83 51.03
C ARG A 544 -3.80 -2.63 49.51
N LYS A 545 -4.71 -3.33 48.81
CA LYS A 545 -4.91 -3.18 47.35
C LYS A 545 -5.80 -1.95 47.06
N ARG A 546 -5.28 -0.74 47.25
CA ARG A 546 -6.04 0.52 47.11
C ARG A 546 -6.75 0.67 45.76
N ALA A 547 -6.06 0.32 44.67
CA ALA A 547 -6.64 0.37 43.32
C ALA A 547 -7.85 -0.57 43.16
N LEU A 548 -7.81 -1.77 43.74
CA LEU A 548 -8.96 -2.69 43.74
C LEU A 548 -10.16 -2.08 44.48
N LEU A 549 -9.93 -1.52 45.67
CA LEU A 549 -10.99 -0.92 46.49
C LEU A 549 -11.64 0.30 45.80
N GLU A 550 -10.85 1.07 45.04
CA GLU A 550 -11.34 2.18 44.24
C GLU A 550 -12.24 1.70 43.10
N GLU A 551 -11.79 0.69 42.33
CA GLU A 551 -12.57 0.13 41.22
C GLU A 551 -13.87 -0.53 41.71
N LEU A 552 -13.86 -1.22 42.86
CA LEU A 552 -15.08 -1.76 43.47
C LEU A 552 -16.07 -0.67 43.87
N ARG A 553 -15.59 0.46 44.42
CA ARG A 553 -16.43 1.61 44.77
C ARG A 553 -17.04 2.26 43.53
N GLN A 554 -16.24 2.46 42.48
CA GLN A 554 -16.72 2.99 41.19
C GLN A 554 -17.75 2.04 40.55
N ALA A 555 -17.63 0.75 40.79
CA ALA A 555 -18.58 -0.27 40.35
C ALA A 555 -19.87 -0.34 41.20
N GLY A 556 -19.97 0.41 42.30
CA GLY A 556 -21.17 0.50 43.14
C GLY A 556 -21.21 -0.49 44.32
N PHE A 557 -20.06 -1.00 44.80
CA PHE A 557 -19.96 -2.00 45.87
C PHE A 557 -19.27 -1.56 47.18
#